data_AF-A0A1B8AN64-F1
#
_entry.id   AF-A0A1B8AN64-F1
#
_cell.length_a   1.000
_cell.length_b   1.000
_cell.length_c   1.000
_cell.angle_alpha   90.00
_cell.angle_beta   90.00
_cell.angle_gamma   90.00
#
_symmetry.space_group_name_H-M   'P 1'
#
loop_
_entity.id
_entity.type
_entity.pdbx_description
1 polymer ?
#
loop_
_entity_poly.entity_id
_entity_poly.type
_entity_poly.pdbx_seq_one_letter_code
_entity_poly.pdbx_strand_id
1 'polypeptide(L)'
;MLTSTFLLSLIGLAAASPVQPHIVKDPKYPSRSTSKGFKLVVNVTDPSLDFDPPIQNFELTGIHTGAGLALLGISEKDGRIFYQNGTKEERQNGEATVISDGGTPLTPNGIGLVADKKNKNLFGATLNFEPGTAGVQLNQPEDPYTYLLPETFVACNKSIEYYRGKKFVVIEQARITIDKNDKIQRNIPKGCAPIRLVPQCDELEALPKGSYSSHKYALDSKCYKDVSKIEFRAWNFTDSLIISHLITSHLLISHLLISHLLFFTHLTFTISMADPALPVVGDQPITGTSIQDFIDGSNVTTSTAIDEPSQLAATERHGLRNHLRKWIQIVDNKKALVSQLVITSDHRRRFFDAIFASWTSRKNFKELVRSLVKKRIEGGRIQVSVWSQDVPLSGKRKRDDEEQPVVEA
;
A
#
# COMPACT_ATOMS: atom_id res chain seq x y z
N MET A 1 -27.28 18.54 -71.12
CA MET A 1 -27.96 18.74 -69.82
C MET A 1 -27.31 17.80 -68.82
N LEU A 2 -26.41 18.33 -68.00
CA LEU A 2 -25.62 17.59 -67.01
C LEU A 2 -25.50 18.49 -65.78
N THR A 3 -26.38 18.31 -64.80
CA THR A 3 -26.27 18.96 -63.49
C THR A 3 -26.93 18.08 -62.43
N SER A 4 -26.12 17.51 -61.55
CA SER A 4 -26.45 17.34 -60.12
C SER A 4 -25.23 16.87 -59.33
N THR A 5 -24.53 17.87 -58.79
CA THR A 5 -24.02 17.97 -57.42
C THR A 5 -24.03 16.73 -56.53
N PHE A 6 -22.85 16.29 -56.08
CA PHE A 6 -22.63 15.76 -54.72
C PHE A 6 -21.15 15.95 -54.34
N LEU A 7 -20.86 17.02 -53.57
CA LEU A 7 -19.55 17.28 -52.97
C LEU A 7 -19.79 17.98 -51.63
N LEU A 8 -19.99 17.20 -50.57
CA LEU A 8 -19.87 17.68 -49.17
C LEU A 8 -19.75 16.47 -48.24
N SER A 9 -18.51 16.06 -47.99
CA SER A 9 -18.15 15.19 -46.87
C SER A 9 -16.90 15.77 -46.22
N LEU A 10 -17.08 16.85 -45.46
CA LEU A 10 -16.11 17.30 -44.45
C LEU A 10 -16.28 16.40 -43.22
N ILE A 11 -15.52 15.32 -43.15
CA ILE A 11 -15.35 14.55 -41.91
C ILE A 11 -14.39 15.37 -41.04
N GLY A 12 -14.94 16.04 -40.03
CA GLY A 12 -14.18 16.74 -39.02
C GLY A 12 -13.33 15.75 -38.23
N LEU A 13 -12.00 15.80 -38.42
CA LEU A 13 -11.07 15.20 -37.49
C LEU A 13 -11.14 16.01 -36.19
N ALA A 14 -11.82 15.47 -35.18
CA ALA A 14 -11.64 15.90 -33.81
C ALA A 14 -10.16 15.71 -33.46
N ALA A 15 -9.40 16.80 -33.38
CA ALA A 15 -8.06 16.81 -32.82
C ALA A 15 -8.19 16.45 -31.33
N ALA A 16 -8.16 15.16 -31.02
CA ALA A 16 -7.81 14.69 -29.70
C ALA A 16 -6.33 15.04 -29.51
N SER A 17 -6.06 16.28 -29.12
CA SER A 17 -4.73 16.70 -28.72
C SER A 17 -4.35 15.81 -27.55
N PRO A 18 -3.30 14.97 -27.65
CA PRO A 18 -2.81 14.26 -26.49
C PRO A 18 -2.41 15.34 -25.49
N VAL A 19 -3.17 15.46 -24.40
CA VAL A 19 -2.71 16.19 -23.22
C VAL A 19 -1.49 15.40 -22.77
N GLN A 20 -0.31 15.84 -23.21
CA GLN A 20 0.93 15.29 -22.71
C GLN A 20 0.90 15.50 -21.20
N PRO A 21 1.02 14.44 -20.38
CA PRO A 21 1.17 14.64 -18.97
C PRO A 21 2.34 15.60 -18.80
N HIS A 22 2.10 16.73 -18.12
CA HIS A 22 3.16 17.63 -17.74
C HIS A 22 4.10 16.87 -16.81
N ILE A 23 5.08 16.17 -17.39
CA ILE A 23 6.18 15.57 -16.64
C ILE A 23 7.03 16.75 -16.19
N VAL A 24 6.80 17.20 -14.95
CA VAL A 24 7.68 18.16 -14.28
C VAL A 24 9.05 17.49 -14.21
N LYS A 25 9.98 17.93 -15.06
CA LYS A 25 11.30 17.32 -15.21
C LYS A 25 12.16 17.41 -13.93
N ASP A 26 11.82 18.31 -13.02
CA ASP A 26 12.46 18.48 -11.71
C ASP A 26 11.41 18.92 -10.67
N PRO A 27 10.69 17.99 -10.02
CA PRO A 27 9.76 18.36 -8.96
C PRO A 27 10.53 18.94 -7.78
N LYS A 28 10.35 20.24 -7.52
CA LYS A 28 10.90 20.96 -6.36
C LYS A 28 10.17 20.59 -5.06
N TYR A 29 10.56 19.49 -4.44
CA TYR A 29 10.01 19.14 -3.13
C TYR A 29 10.45 20.12 -2.03
N PRO A 30 9.58 20.39 -1.03
CA PRO A 30 9.94 21.22 0.11
C PRO A 30 11.13 20.62 0.86
N SER A 31 12.09 21.48 1.26
CA SER A 31 13.26 21.05 2.01
C SER A 31 12.85 20.49 3.37
N ARG A 32 13.43 19.34 3.73
CA ARG A 32 13.18 18.66 5.02
C ARG A 32 14.42 18.72 5.89
N SER A 33 14.21 18.83 7.19
CA SER A 33 15.23 18.64 8.22
C SER A 33 15.03 17.28 8.90
N THR A 34 15.75 17.06 9.99
CA THR A 34 15.62 15.88 10.84
C THR A 34 15.48 16.32 12.30
N SER A 35 14.55 15.74 13.04
CA SER A 35 14.45 15.87 14.51
C SER A 35 13.89 14.59 15.12
N LYS A 36 14.11 14.35 16.41
CA LYS A 36 13.42 13.29 17.15
C LYS A 36 11.98 13.67 17.48
N GLY A 37 11.75 14.96 17.76
CA GLY A 37 10.44 15.53 18.05
C GLY A 37 9.83 16.21 16.84
N PHE A 38 8.51 16.15 16.74
CA PHE A 38 7.76 16.90 15.74
C PHE A 38 6.33 17.16 16.19
N LYS A 39 5.75 18.28 15.75
CA LYS A 39 4.31 18.50 15.79
C LYS A 39 3.67 17.93 14.53
N LEU A 40 2.48 17.38 14.64
CA LEU A 40 1.70 16.95 13.48
C LEU A 40 0.73 18.07 13.08
N VAL A 41 0.92 18.62 11.89
CA VAL A 41 0.18 19.76 11.38
C VAL A 41 -0.84 19.29 10.34
N VAL A 42 -2.06 19.80 10.43
CA VAL A 42 -3.16 19.50 9.52
C VAL A 42 -2.92 20.15 8.16
N ASN A 43 -2.91 19.33 7.12
CA ASN A 43 -3.02 19.77 5.74
C ASN A 43 -4.33 19.24 5.15
N VAL A 44 -5.29 20.12 4.87
CA VAL A 44 -6.58 19.77 4.28
C VAL A 44 -6.39 19.46 2.81
N THR A 45 -6.70 18.21 2.43
CA THR A 45 -6.44 17.71 1.07
C THR A 45 -7.55 18.03 0.08
N ASP A 46 -8.75 18.33 0.57
CA ASP A 46 -9.87 18.83 -0.21
C ASP A 46 -10.43 20.09 0.47
N PRO A 47 -9.99 21.29 0.03
CA PRO A 47 -10.45 22.55 0.62
C PRO A 47 -11.95 22.80 0.49
N SER A 48 -12.66 22.11 -0.42
CA SER A 48 -14.11 22.25 -0.56
C SER A 48 -14.89 21.56 0.57
N LEU A 49 -14.22 20.68 1.31
CA LEU A 49 -14.75 19.95 2.46
C LEU A 49 -14.18 20.46 3.80
N ASP A 50 -13.41 21.55 3.78
CA ASP A 50 -12.87 22.16 5.00
C ASP A 50 -14.01 22.75 5.87
N PHE A 51 -13.68 23.02 7.12
CA PHE A 51 -14.57 23.65 8.08
C PHE A 51 -14.62 25.17 7.91
N ASP A 52 -15.63 25.77 8.53
CA ASP A 52 -15.72 27.20 8.76
C ASP A 52 -15.77 27.43 10.29
N PRO A 53 -14.71 27.94 10.93
CA PRO A 53 -13.43 28.38 10.34
C PRO A 53 -12.55 27.21 9.84
N PRO A 54 -11.62 27.47 8.88
CA PRO A 54 -10.76 26.45 8.30
C PRO A 54 -9.75 25.90 9.32
N ILE A 55 -9.42 24.61 9.19
CA ILE A 55 -8.50 23.92 10.11
C ILE A 55 -7.10 23.69 9.53
N GLN A 56 -6.83 24.20 8.33
CA GLN A 56 -5.49 24.16 7.73
C GLN A 56 -4.45 24.74 8.71
N ASN A 57 -3.32 24.05 8.84
CA ASN A 57 -2.21 24.39 9.73
C ASN A 57 -2.48 24.26 11.24
N PHE A 58 -3.63 23.71 11.65
CA PHE A 58 -3.86 23.38 13.06
C PHE A 58 -2.95 22.23 13.48
N GLU A 59 -2.61 22.17 14.75
CA GLU A 59 -1.69 21.19 15.33
C GLU A 59 -2.46 20.08 16.03
N LEU A 60 -1.98 18.84 15.93
CA LEU A 60 -2.60 17.68 16.52
C LEU A 60 -2.41 17.69 18.06
N THR A 61 -3.46 17.33 18.79
CA THR A 61 -3.46 17.27 20.26
C THR A 61 -4.35 16.13 20.77
N GLY A 62 -4.39 15.95 22.09
CA GLY A 62 -5.26 14.98 22.76
C GLY A 62 -6.47 15.66 23.41
N ILE A 63 -7.66 15.12 23.18
CA ILE A 63 -8.90 15.49 23.87
C ILE A 63 -9.17 14.45 24.95
N HIS A 64 -9.04 14.83 26.22
CA HIS A 64 -9.19 13.93 27.36
C HIS A 64 -10.63 13.40 27.47
N THR A 65 -10.80 12.08 27.52
CA THR A 65 -12.12 11.44 27.61
C THR A 65 -12.24 10.47 28.79
N GLY A 66 -11.21 10.38 29.63
CA GLY A 66 -11.18 9.55 30.82
C GLY A 66 -9.76 9.30 31.30
N ALA A 67 -9.61 8.65 32.45
CA ALA A 67 -8.29 8.34 33.01
C ALA A 67 -7.44 7.51 32.03
N GLY A 68 -6.36 8.11 31.51
CA GLY A 68 -5.49 7.48 30.50
C GLY A 68 -6.10 7.35 29.10
N LEU A 69 -7.27 7.93 28.86
CA LEU A 69 -7.99 7.88 27.59
C LEU A 69 -8.08 9.27 26.97
N ALA A 70 -7.79 9.34 25.68
CA ALA A 70 -8.00 10.54 24.88
C ALA A 70 -8.33 10.21 23.43
N LEU A 71 -9.15 11.06 22.81
CA LEU A 71 -9.28 11.09 21.36
C LEU A 71 -8.19 11.97 20.77
N LEU A 72 -7.75 11.70 19.55
CA LEU A 72 -6.99 12.69 18.81
C LEU A 72 -7.91 13.81 18.35
N GLY A 73 -7.46 15.04 18.57
CA GLY A 73 -8.11 16.26 18.13
C GLY A 73 -7.09 17.25 17.60
N ILE A 74 -7.54 18.48 17.41
CA ILE A 74 -6.71 19.56 16.89
C ILE A 74 -6.83 20.81 17.76
N SER A 75 -5.77 21.62 17.77
CA SER A 75 -5.73 22.96 18.34
C SER A 75 -5.09 23.91 17.33
N GLU A 76 -5.49 25.18 17.36
CA GLU A 76 -4.90 26.19 16.44
C GLU A 76 -3.39 26.36 16.68
N LYS A 77 -2.98 26.25 17.95
CA LYS A 77 -1.60 26.34 18.42
C LYS A 77 -1.39 25.38 19.59
N ASP A 78 -0.15 25.23 20.03
CA ASP A 78 0.26 24.46 21.21
C ASP A 78 -0.19 22.99 21.15
N GLY A 79 -0.16 22.42 19.96
CA GLY A 79 -0.33 20.98 19.75
C GLY A 79 0.80 20.20 20.40
N ARG A 80 0.58 18.89 20.53
CA ARG A 80 1.53 18.01 21.19
C ARG A 80 2.77 17.78 20.34
N ILE A 81 3.89 17.60 21.02
CA ILE A 81 5.12 17.06 20.42
C ILE A 81 4.98 15.54 20.41
N PHE A 82 5.18 14.97 19.23
CA PHE A 82 5.20 13.55 18.96
C PHE A 82 6.60 13.10 18.58
N TYR A 83 6.86 11.81 18.71
CA TYR A 83 8.07 11.17 18.20
C TYR A 83 7.75 9.76 17.70
N GLN A 84 8.55 9.29 16.75
CA GLN A 84 8.46 7.90 16.30
C GLN A 84 9.21 7.00 17.28
N ASN A 85 8.55 5.97 17.78
CA ASN A 85 9.09 5.00 18.71
C ASN A 85 9.24 3.63 18.03
N GLY A 86 10.48 3.14 18.04
CA GLY A 86 10.87 1.85 17.48
C GLY A 86 12.35 1.82 17.09
N THR A 87 12.81 0.67 16.63
CA THR A 87 14.12 0.51 16.00
C THR A 87 14.07 0.92 14.52
N LYS A 88 15.25 1.06 13.89
CA LYS A 88 15.31 1.30 12.44
C LYS A 88 14.65 0.18 11.64
N GLU A 89 14.82 -1.06 12.09
CA GLU A 89 14.23 -2.25 11.45
C GLU A 89 12.71 -2.26 11.61
N GLU A 90 12.19 -2.02 12.82
CA GLU A 90 10.74 -1.90 13.06
C GLU A 90 10.12 -0.81 12.17
N ARG A 91 10.77 0.36 12.03
CA ARG A 91 10.30 1.40 11.10
C ARG A 91 10.26 0.93 9.65
N GLN A 92 11.31 0.25 9.19
CA GLN A 92 11.38 -0.28 7.82
C GLN A 92 10.31 -1.34 7.56
N ASN A 93 9.94 -2.11 8.58
CA ASN A 93 8.92 -3.14 8.52
C ASN A 93 7.48 -2.62 8.72
N GLY A 94 7.31 -1.33 9.04
CA GLY A 94 5.99 -0.75 9.31
C GLY A 94 5.46 -1.11 10.70
N GLU A 95 6.34 -1.35 11.65
CA GLU A 95 6.04 -1.76 13.03
C GLU A 95 6.29 -0.63 14.04
N ALA A 96 6.95 0.46 13.63
CA ALA A 96 7.08 1.62 14.51
C ALA A 96 5.73 2.30 14.76
N THR A 97 5.71 3.09 15.83
CA THR A 97 4.52 3.79 16.33
C THR A 97 4.84 5.28 16.49
N VAL A 98 3.82 6.12 16.53
CA VAL A 98 3.95 7.54 16.91
C VAL A 98 3.35 7.74 18.27
N ILE A 99 4.15 8.29 19.18
CA ILE A 99 3.77 8.50 20.58
C ILE A 99 4.11 9.93 21.02
N SER A 100 3.50 10.37 22.11
CA SER A 100 3.71 11.68 22.76
C SER A 100 3.77 11.49 24.27
N ASP A 101 4.49 12.35 24.98
CA ASP A 101 4.56 12.29 26.44
C ASP A 101 3.46 13.15 27.07
N GLY A 102 2.66 12.57 27.96
CA GLY A 102 1.58 13.28 28.64
C GLY A 102 1.41 12.89 30.10
N GLY A 103 0.67 13.73 30.83
CA GLY A 103 0.37 13.49 32.24
C GLY A 103 1.47 13.94 33.21
N THR A 104 1.30 13.64 34.49
CA THR A 104 2.28 13.95 35.54
C THR A 104 2.29 12.78 36.52
N PRO A 105 3.37 11.98 36.60
CA PRO A 105 4.61 12.08 35.80
C PRO A 105 4.39 11.79 34.30
N LEU A 106 5.33 12.22 33.44
CA LEU A 106 5.23 12.00 31.99
C LEU A 106 5.13 10.51 31.68
N THR A 107 4.09 10.16 30.93
CA THR A 107 3.69 8.80 30.56
C THR A 107 3.50 8.74 29.04
N PRO A 108 3.93 7.67 28.37
CA PRO A 108 3.81 7.59 26.91
C PRO A 108 2.35 7.41 26.50
N ASN A 109 1.92 8.25 25.56
CA ASN A 109 0.63 8.18 24.90
C ASN A 109 0.80 7.84 23.42
N GLY A 110 0.39 6.66 22.98
CA GLY A 110 0.50 6.25 21.59
C GLY A 110 -0.73 6.60 20.75
N ILE A 111 -0.49 6.92 19.47
CA ILE A 111 -1.57 7.10 18.50
C ILE A 111 -2.14 5.71 18.15
N GLY A 112 -3.37 5.46 18.61
CA GLY A 112 -4.10 4.22 18.34
C GLY A 112 -5.24 4.40 17.34
N LEU A 113 -5.46 3.43 16.47
CA LEU A 113 -6.63 3.34 15.58
C LEU A 113 -7.58 2.26 16.11
N VAL A 114 -8.76 2.67 16.57
CA VAL A 114 -9.75 1.78 17.17
C VAL A 114 -10.97 1.69 16.25
N ALA A 115 -11.35 0.49 15.82
CA ALA A 115 -12.49 0.29 14.93
C ALA A 115 -13.78 0.87 15.53
N ASP A 116 -14.51 1.66 14.73
CA ASP A 116 -15.80 2.21 15.15
C ASP A 116 -16.86 1.09 15.16
N LYS A 117 -17.55 0.96 16.30
CA LYS A 117 -18.56 -0.09 16.52
C LYS A 117 -19.81 0.08 15.62
N LYS A 118 -20.12 1.31 15.22
CA LYS A 118 -21.29 1.68 14.41
C LYS A 118 -20.94 1.77 12.93
N ASN A 119 -19.71 2.12 12.59
CA ASN A 119 -19.25 2.25 11.21
C ASN A 119 -17.97 1.45 10.93
N LYS A 120 -18.13 0.28 10.30
CA LYS A 120 -17.03 -0.62 9.91
C LYS A 120 -15.97 -0.02 8.97
N ASN A 121 -16.25 1.14 8.38
CA ASN A 121 -15.33 1.83 7.49
C ASN A 121 -14.55 2.95 8.20
N LEU A 122 -14.75 3.14 9.51
CA LEU A 122 -14.05 4.15 10.29
C LEU A 122 -13.30 3.52 11.45
N PHE A 123 -12.17 4.13 11.77
CA PHE A 123 -11.40 3.89 12.97
C PHE A 123 -11.25 5.22 13.69
N GLY A 124 -11.69 5.29 14.94
CA GLY A 124 -11.44 6.44 15.80
C GLY A 124 -9.95 6.52 16.10
N ALA A 125 -9.35 7.70 15.93
CA ALA A 125 -7.96 7.92 16.28
C ALA A 125 -7.87 8.39 17.75
N THR A 126 -7.01 7.74 18.51
CA THR A 126 -6.90 7.88 19.98
C THR A 126 -5.48 8.23 20.39
N LEU A 127 -5.32 8.76 21.60
CA LEU A 127 -4.03 9.10 22.20
C LEU A 127 -3.98 8.58 23.64
N ASN A 128 -4.09 7.26 23.80
CA ASN A 128 -4.22 6.60 25.09
C ASN A 128 -2.87 6.23 25.71
N PHE A 129 -2.83 5.85 26.99
CA PHE A 129 -1.65 5.26 27.64
C PHE A 129 -1.36 3.84 27.14
N GLU A 130 -1.06 3.72 25.86
CA GLU A 130 -0.80 2.49 25.12
C GLU A 130 0.35 2.74 24.12
N PRO A 131 0.99 1.69 23.60
CA PRO A 131 2.07 1.84 22.60
C PRO A 131 1.64 2.51 21.29
N GLY A 132 0.34 2.56 21.00
CA GLY A 132 -0.21 2.99 19.71
C GLY A 132 -0.33 1.83 18.71
N THR A 133 -0.81 2.13 17.51
CA THR A 133 -1.01 1.14 16.45
C THR A 133 0.24 1.06 15.57
N ALA A 134 0.82 -0.14 15.46
CA ALA A 134 1.92 -0.42 14.54
C ALA A 134 1.59 0.02 13.11
N GLY A 135 2.52 0.72 12.47
CA GLY A 135 2.34 1.26 11.12
C GLY A 135 1.66 2.63 11.07
N VAL A 136 1.16 3.14 12.22
CA VAL A 136 0.95 4.58 12.40
C VAL A 136 2.31 5.20 12.69
N GLN A 137 3.02 5.52 11.61
CA GLN A 137 4.38 6.04 11.60
C GLN A 137 4.53 7.08 10.49
N LEU A 138 5.62 7.85 10.49
CA LEU A 138 5.93 8.66 9.32
C LEU A 138 6.33 7.72 8.16
N ASN A 139 6.03 8.13 6.94
CA ASN A 139 6.46 7.42 5.74
C ASN A 139 8.00 7.34 5.63
N GLN A 140 8.48 6.66 4.58
CA GLN A 140 9.89 6.31 4.48
C GLN A 140 10.75 7.57 4.33
N PRO A 141 11.94 7.65 4.96
CA PRO A 141 12.81 8.82 4.85
C PRO A 141 13.18 9.19 3.39
N GLU A 142 13.24 8.19 2.51
CA GLU A 142 13.60 8.31 1.10
C GLU A 142 12.46 8.91 0.27
N ASP A 143 11.21 8.82 0.75
CA ASP A 143 10.07 9.42 0.07
C ASP A 143 10.29 10.93 -0.07
N PRO A 144 9.86 11.56 -1.19
CA PRO A 144 10.18 12.95 -1.46
C PRO A 144 9.50 13.96 -0.52
N TYR A 145 8.39 13.56 0.12
CA TYR A 145 7.66 14.35 1.10
C TYR A 145 7.41 13.50 2.36
N THR A 146 7.17 14.14 3.50
CA THR A 146 6.95 13.42 4.76
C THR A 146 5.57 13.69 5.35
N TYR A 147 4.91 12.63 5.82
CA TYR A 147 3.56 12.66 6.38
C TYR A 147 3.33 11.41 7.25
N LEU A 148 2.28 11.47 8.08
CA LEU A 148 1.85 10.35 8.91
C LEU A 148 1.05 9.34 8.10
N LEU A 149 1.38 8.06 8.26
CA LEU A 149 0.62 6.94 7.74
C LEU A 149 -0.44 6.47 8.75
N PRO A 150 -1.56 5.91 8.27
CA PRO A 150 -1.96 5.82 6.85
C PRO A 150 -2.49 7.17 6.31
N GLU A 151 -2.47 7.39 4.99
CA GLU A 151 -2.91 8.67 4.37
C GLU A 151 -4.42 8.93 4.35
N THR A 152 -5.17 8.23 5.18
CA THR A 152 -6.63 8.16 5.11
C THR A 152 -7.29 8.82 6.31
N PHE A 153 -6.56 9.74 6.95
CA PHE A 153 -7.08 10.51 8.06
C PHE A 153 -8.16 11.50 7.59
N VAL A 154 -9.16 11.66 8.45
CA VAL A 154 -10.24 12.63 8.27
C VAL A 154 -10.43 13.38 9.58
N ALA A 155 -10.69 14.68 9.49
CA ALA A 155 -11.10 15.50 10.61
C ALA A 155 -12.63 15.58 10.62
N CYS A 156 -13.26 15.30 11.75
CA CYS A 156 -14.71 15.23 11.89
C CYS A 156 -15.18 16.08 13.07
N ASN A 157 -16.22 16.90 12.88
CA ASN A 157 -16.83 17.65 13.97
C ASN A 157 -17.84 16.77 14.75
N LYS A 158 -17.45 16.29 15.94
CA LYS A 158 -18.25 15.37 16.76
C LYS A 158 -18.53 15.92 18.15
N SER A 159 -19.71 15.60 18.68
CA SER A 159 -20.05 15.82 20.09
C SER A 159 -19.38 14.77 20.97
N ILE A 160 -18.69 15.19 22.01
CA ILE A 160 -18.03 14.30 22.96
C ILE A 160 -18.81 14.25 24.27
N GLU A 161 -19.25 13.04 24.65
CA GLU A 161 -20.09 12.82 25.83
C GLU A 161 -19.41 13.24 27.13
N TYR A 162 -18.11 12.96 27.27
CA TYR A 162 -17.30 13.38 28.43
C TYR A 162 -17.40 14.90 28.71
N TYR A 163 -17.54 15.70 27.64
CA TYR A 163 -17.73 17.15 27.72
C TYR A 163 -19.19 17.56 27.56
N ARG A 164 -20.13 16.74 28.02
CA ARG A 164 -21.59 17.00 28.00
C ARG A 164 -22.12 17.31 26.60
N GLY A 165 -21.59 16.61 25.59
CA GLY A 165 -22.00 16.77 24.19
C GLY A 165 -21.40 17.99 23.48
N LYS A 166 -20.45 18.70 24.11
CA LYS A 166 -19.69 19.76 23.43
C LYS A 166 -19.01 19.21 22.18
N LYS A 167 -19.04 20.00 21.11
CA LYS A 167 -18.45 19.66 19.81
C LYS A 167 -16.95 19.95 19.79
N PHE A 168 -16.21 19.02 19.21
CA PHE A 168 -14.78 19.12 18.94
C PHE A 168 -14.50 18.56 17.54
N VAL A 169 -13.44 19.07 16.91
CA VAL A 169 -12.88 18.43 15.72
C VAL A 169 -11.97 17.30 16.19
N VAL A 170 -12.39 16.07 15.91
CA VAL A 170 -11.67 14.83 16.23
C VAL A 170 -11.08 14.23 14.97
N ILE A 171 -9.99 13.48 15.12
CA ILE A 171 -9.36 12.77 14.01
C ILE A 171 -9.83 11.32 13.97
N GLU A 172 -10.14 10.84 12.77
CA GLU A 172 -10.48 9.46 12.47
C GLU A 172 -9.71 8.99 11.25
N GLN A 173 -9.73 7.68 10.98
CA GLN A 173 -9.17 7.08 9.78
C GLN A 173 -10.28 6.38 9.00
N ALA A 174 -10.40 6.73 7.70
CA ALA A 174 -11.40 6.17 6.81
C ALA A 174 -10.83 5.03 5.97
N ARG A 175 -11.42 3.85 6.07
CA ARG A 175 -11.02 2.69 5.28
C ARG A 175 -11.29 2.94 3.80
N ILE A 176 -10.30 2.70 2.94
CA ILE A 176 -10.53 2.65 1.50
C ILE A 176 -11.18 1.30 1.13
N THR A 177 -12.24 1.33 0.33
CA THR A 177 -12.87 0.13 -0.23
C THR A 177 -12.97 0.24 -1.74
N ILE A 178 -13.20 -0.88 -2.41
CA ILE A 178 -13.49 -0.93 -3.85
C ILE A 178 -14.97 -1.32 -3.99
N ASP A 179 -15.73 -0.56 -4.78
CA ASP A 179 -17.13 -0.88 -5.05
C ASP A 179 -17.29 -1.94 -6.15
N LYS A 180 -18.53 -2.31 -6.44
CA LYS A 180 -18.88 -3.30 -7.48
C LYS A 180 -18.47 -2.91 -8.90
N ASN A 181 -18.08 -1.67 -9.13
CA ASN A 181 -17.65 -1.14 -10.42
C ASN A 181 -16.13 -0.90 -10.44
N ASP A 182 -15.38 -1.55 -9.54
CA ASP A 182 -13.93 -1.38 -9.37
C ASP A 182 -13.48 0.06 -9.06
N LYS A 183 -14.40 0.90 -8.55
CA LYS A 183 -14.09 2.27 -8.18
C LYS A 183 -13.64 2.36 -6.73
N ILE A 184 -12.54 3.09 -6.51
CA ILE A 184 -12.01 3.38 -5.18
C ILE A 184 -12.97 4.30 -4.43
N GLN A 185 -13.40 3.85 -3.26
CA GLN A 185 -14.25 4.58 -2.34
C GLN A 185 -13.44 4.96 -1.11
N ARG A 186 -13.28 6.27 -0.85
CA ARG A 186 -12.53 6.80 0.29
C ARG A 186 -13.32 6.76 1.61
N ASN A 187 -14.63 6.50 1.55
CA ASN A 187 -15.54 6.40 2.70
C ASN A 187 -15.45 7.56 3.70
N ILE A 188 -15.21 8.79 3.20
CA ILE A 188 -15.16 10.00 4.02
C ILE A 188 -16.60 10.30 4.48
N PRO A 189 -16.88 10.38 5.80
CA PRO A 189 -18.22 10.66 6.29
C PRO A 189 -18.66 12.08 5.96
N LYS A 190 -19.99 12.29 5.87
CA LYS A 190 -20.56 13.63 5.70
C LYS A 190 -20.16 14.52 6.86
N GLY A 191 -19.68 15.73 6.55
CA GLY A 191 -19.24 16.71 7.55
C GLY A 191 -17.84 16.45 8.11
N CYS A 192 -17.05 15.62 7.44
CA CYS A 192 -15.63 15.45 7.71
C CYS A 192 -14.78 15.96 6.54
N ALA A 193 -13.63 16.55 6.86
CA ALA A 193 -12.64 17.00 5.91
C ALA A 193 -11.54 15.94 5.76
N PRO A 194 -11.14 15.54 4.54
CA PRO A 194 -9.99 14.66 4.35
C PRO A 194 -8.69 15.43 4.59
N ILE A 195 -7.84 14.90 5.47
CA ILE A 195 -6.61 15.56 5.90
C ILE A 195 -5.39 14.67 5.69
N ARG A 196 -4.24 15.32 5.55
CA ARG A 196 -2.93 14.71 5.70
C ARG A 196 -2.27 15.35 6.92
N LEU A 197 -1.70 14.53 7.79
CA LEU A 197 -0.95 15.00 8.95
C LEU A 197 0.53 15.08 8.59
N VAL A 198 1.08 16.28 8.66
CA VAL A 198 2.42 16.61 8.15
C VAL A 198 3.33 16.97 9.33
N PRO A 199 4.51 16.34 9.50
CA PRO A 199 5.39 16.63 10.62
C PRO A 199 6.14 17.96 10.44
N GLN A 200 5.95 18.87 11.40
CA GLN A 200 6.79 20.05 11.61
C GLN A 200 7.84 19.74 12.68
N CYS A 201 9.12 19.98 12.38
CA CYS A 201 10.20 19.71 13.32
C CYS A 201 10.03 20.51 14.60
N ASP A 202 10.25 19.85 15.72
CA ASP A 202 10.28 20.47 17.04
C ASP A 202 11.34 19.76 17.90
N GLU A 203 11.66 20.33 19.06
CA GLU A 203 12.57 19.68 20.01
C GLU A 203 11.83 18.58 20.78
N LEU A 204 12.49 17.42 20.97
CA LEU A 204 11.98 16.41 21.90
C LEU A 204 12.61 16.67 23.26
N GLU A 205 11.81 17.24 24.16
CA GLU A 205 12.23 17.66 25.50
C GLU A 205 12.85 16.52 26.31
N ALA A 206 13.81 16.85 27.19
CA ALA A 206 14.38 15.86 28.09
C ALA A 206 13.36 15.39 29.14
N LEU A 207 13.35 14.09 29.42
CA LEU A 207 12.43 13.53 30.43
C LEU A 207 12.89 13.87 31.86
N PRO A 208 12.01 14.43 32.71
CA PRO A 208 12.32 14.65 34.11
C PRO A 208 12.47 13.31 34.85
N LYS A 209 13.24 13.32 35.95
CA LYS A 209 13.42 12.14 36.81
C LYS A 209 12.06 11.64 37.33
N GLY A 210 11.83 10.35 37.23
CA GLY A 210 10.57 9.71 37.64
C GLY A 210 9.50 9.64 36.53
N SER A 211 9.82 10.06 35.30
CA SER A 211 8.97 9.81 34.14
C SER A 211 8.83 8.30 33.87
N TYR A 212 7.64 7.89 33.46
CA TYR A 212 7.39 6.54 32.93
C TYR A 212 7.73 6.43 31.44
N SER A 213 7.76 7.57 30.73
CA SER A 213 8.24 7.65 29.36
C SER A 213 9.73 7.29 29.23
N SER A 214 10.10 6.90 28.01
CA SER A 214 11.49 6.68 27.62
C SER A 214 11.71 7.12 26.18
N HIS A 215 12.80 7.84 25.94
CA HIS A 215 13.23 8.25 24.59
C HIS A 215 14.32 7.35 24.00
N LYS A 216 14.58 6.19 24.62
CA LYS A 216 15.62 5.24 24.18
C LYS A 216 15.46 4.83 22.72
N TYR A 217 14.23 4.69 22.24
CA TYR A 217 13.89 4.27 20.88
C TYR A 217 13.25 5.41 20.07
N ALA A 218 13.48 6.67 20.46
CA ALA A 218 13.04 7.83 19.68
C ALA A 218 13.89 7.98 18.41
N LEU A 219 13.24 7.78 17.26
CA LEU A 219 13.87 7.79 15.95
C LEU A 219 14.05 9.21 15.40
N ASP A 220 15.17 9.39 14.70
CA ASP A 220 15.39 10.57 13.87
C ASP A 220 14.38 10.58 12.71
N SER A 221 13.56 11.62 12.69
CA SER A 221 12.38 11.73 11.84
C SER A 221 12.56 12.88 10.85
N LYS A 222 12.30 12.63 9.57
CA LYS A 222 12.22 13.70 8.58
C LYS A 222 11.00 14.58 8.88
N CYS A 223 11.18 15.88 8.83
CA CYS A 223 10.14 16.85 9.14
C CYS A 223 10.43 18.18 8.45
N TYR A 224 9.44 19.06 8.42
CA TYR A 224 9.57 20.38 7.82
C TYR A 224 9.88 21.42 8.88
N LYS A 225 10.69 22.42 8.53
CA LYS A 225 10.97 23.53 9.46
C LYS A 225 9.72 24.36 9.76
N ASP A 226 8.86 24.53 8.76
CA ASP A 226 7.64 25.32 8.85
C ASP A 226 6.65 24.79 7.81
N VAL A 227 5.59 24.12 8.26
CA VAL A 227 4.58 23.51 7.38
C VAL A 227 3.69 24.58 6.75
N SER A 228 3.47 25.71 7.43
CA SER A 228 2.60 26.79 6.95
C SER A 228 3.12 27.46 5.67
N LYS A 229 4.43 27.36 5.42
CA LYS A 229 5.10 27.90 4.22
C LYS A 229 5.10 26.96 3.03
N ILE A 230 4.53 25.76 3.16
CA ILE A 230 4.53 24.76 2.08
C ILE A 230 3.28 24.92 1.23
N GLU A 231 3.47 25.13 -0.07
CA GLU A 231 2.38 25.14 -1.03
C GLU A 231 2.03 23.71 -1.49
N PHE A 232 1.18 23.02 -0.73
CA PHE A 232 0.78 21.65 -1.05
C PHE A 232 -0.01 21.52 -2.37
N ARG A 233 -0.72 22.57 -2.79
CA ARG A 233 -1.55 22.58 -4.01
C ARG A 233 -0.74 22.47 -5.30
N ALA A 234 0.52 22.93 -5.30
CA ALA A 234 1.45 22.73 -6.42
C ALA A 234 1.79 21.24 -6.63
N TRP A 235 1.46 20.39 -5.65
CA TRP A 235 1.73 18.95 -5.59
C TRP A 235 0.43 18.16 -5.44
N ASN A 236 -0.68 18.66 -5.98
CA ASN A 236 -1.93 17.91 -6.03
C ASN A 236 -1.70 16.60 -6.79
N PHE A 237 -1.49 15.53 -6.03
CA PHE A 237 -1.41 14.15 -6.49
C PHE A 237 -2.80 13.65 -6.87
N THR A 238 -3.41 14.27 -7.86
CA THR A 238 -4.42 13.59 -8.66
C THR A 238 -3.65 12.64 -9.58
N ASP A 239 -3.85 11.33 -9.37
CA ASP A 239 -3.64 10.23 -10.34
C ASP A 239 -2.38 9.35 -10.27
N SER A 240 -1.38 9.62 -9.42
CA SER A 240 -0.17 8.75 -9.45
C SER A 240 -0.31 7.39 -8.73
N LEU A 241 -1.25 7.23 -7.79
CA LEU A 241 -1.57 5.92 -7.19
C LEU A 241 -2.55 5.09 -8.03
N ILE A 242 -3.23 5.73 -9.00
CA ILE A 242 -4.27 5.09 -9.82
C ILE A 242 -3.64 4.32 -10.99
N ILE A 243 -2.52 4.80 -11.54
CA ILE A 243 -1.88 4.16 -12.70
C ILE A 243 -1.21 2.82 -12.32
N SER A 244 -0.59 2.69 -11.14
CA SER A 244 0.08 1.44 -10.75
C SER A 244 -0.91 0.29 -10.45
N HIS A 245 -2.08 0.59 -9.86
CA HIS A 245 -3.11 -0.43 -9.57
C HIS A 245 -4.05 -0.75 -10.74
N LEU A 246 -4.36 0.20 -11.64
CA LEU A 246 -5.17 -0.12 -12.82
C LEU A 246 -4.39 -0.92 -13.87
N ILE A 247 -3.08 -0.68 -14.04
CA ILE A 247 -2.26 -1.46 -14.98
C ILE A 247 -2.12 -2.91 -14.48
N THR A 248 -1.92 -3.13 -13.18
CA THR A 248 -1.82 -4.50 -12.64
C THR A 248 -3.15 -5.25 -12.62
N SER A 249 -4.27 -4.57 -12.37
CA SER A 249 -5.59 -5.22 -12.26
C SER A 249 -6.23 -5.53 -13.63
N HIS A 250 -6.11 -4.65 -14.63
CA HIS A 250 -6.62 -4.95 -15.97
C HIS A 250 -5.82 -6.02 -16.70
N LEU A 251 -4.51 -6.16 -16.44
CA LEU A 251 -3.70 -7.25 -16.98
C LEU A 251 -4.06 -8.61 -16.36
N LEU A 252 -4.42 -8.67 -15.08
CA LEU A 252 -4.85 -9.93 -14.45
C LEU A 252 -6.28 -10.36 -14.81
N ILE A 253 -7.23 -9.42 -14.91
CA ILE A 253 -8.64 -9.75 -15.19
C ILE A 253 -8.83 -10.17 -16.66
N SER A 254 -8.08 -9.57 -17.59
CA SER A 254 -8.07 -9.98 -19.00
C SER A 254 -7.51 -11.40 -19.18
N HIS A 255 -6.61 -11.84 -18.29
CA HIS A 255 -6.09 -13.21 -18.29
C HIS A 255 -7.06 -14.23 -17.66
N LEU A 256 -7.78 -13.87 -16.58
CA LEU A 256 -8.69 -14.78 -15.90
C LEU A 256 -10.01 -15.06 -16.66
N LEU A 257 -10.55 -14.08 -17.39
CA LEU A 257 -11.77 -14.28 -18.20
C LEU A 257 -11.53 -15.15 -19.44
N ILE A 258 -10.29 -15.23 -19.93
CA ILE A 258 -9.91 -16.10 -21.05
C ILE A 258 -9.60 -17.52 -20.57
N SER A 259 -9.12 -17.68 -19.32
CA SER A 259 -8.81 -19.00 -18.73
C SER A 259 -10.05 -19.84 -18.38
N HIS A 260 -11.21 -19.22 -18.13
CA HIS A 260 -12.41 -19.95 -17.70
C HIS A 260 -13.18 -20.67 -18.81
N LEU A 261 -12.88 -20.42 -20.10
CA LEU A 261 -13.54 -21.12 -21.22
C LEU A 261 -12.87 -22.42 -21.68
N LEU A 262 -11.73 -22.84 -21.12
CA LEU A 262 -10.90 -23.90 -21.71
C LEU A 262 -10.40 -25.05 -20.80
N PHE A 263 -10.92 -25.20 -19.58
CA PHE A 263 -10.49 -26.29 -18.67
C PHE A 263 -11.58 -27.37 -18.45
N PHE A 264 -11.57 -28.39 -19.29
CA PHE A 264 -12.05 -29.77 -19.07
C PHE A 264 -11.23 -30.62 -20.08
N THR A 265 -10.35 -31.58 -19.80
CA THR A 265 -10.08 -32.41 -18.62
C THR A 265 -8.73 -33.11 -18.86
N HIS A 266 -8.00 -33.32 -17.76
CA HIS A 266 -7.07 -34.41 -17.39
C HIS A 266 -5.92 -34.90 -18.31
N LEU A 267 -4.74 -35.05 -17.71
CA LEU A 267 -4.18 -36.39 -17.52
C LEU A 267 -3.34 -36.52 -16.23
N THR A 268 -3.52 -37.69 -15.64
CA THR A 268 -2.88 -38.35 -14.50
C THR A 268 -1.41 -38.70 -14.72
N PHE A 269 -0.60 -38.71 -13.64
CA PHE A 269 0.44 -39.72 -13.46
C PHE A 269 0.69 -40.01 -11.96
N THR A 270 1.25 -41.19 -11.74
CA THR A 270 1.16 -42.12 -10.62
C THR A 270 1.82 -41.72 -9.30
N ILE A 271 1.19 -42.17 -8.21
CA ILE A 271 1.66 -42.09 -6.81
C ILE A 271 2.77 -43.12 -6.58
N SER A 272 3.89 -42.68 -6.01
CA SER A 272 4.85 -43.54 -5.32
C SER A 272 4.84 -43.17 -3.84
N MET A 273 4.41 -44.12 -3.00
CA MET A 273 4.42 -44.00 -1.54
C MET A 273 5.81 -44.35 -1.01
N ALA A 274 6.38 -43.47 -0.20
CA ALA A 274 7.39 -43.83 0.79
C ALA A 274 7.36 -42.79 1.92
N ASP A 275 6.80 -43.19 3.06
CA ASP A 275 7.09 -42.58 4.37
C ASP A 275 8.56 -42.88 4.73
N PRO A 276 9.22 -41.93 5.39
CA PRO A 276 9.62 -42.27 6.75
C PRO A 276 9.43 -41.11 7.75
N ALA A 277 9.30 -41.52 9.00
CA ALA A 277 8.91 -40.74 10.15
C ALA A 277 10.03 -39.84 10.73
N LEU A 278 9.56 -38.75 11.40
CA LEU A 278 10.15 -38.00 12.54
C LEU A 278 11.29 -36.99 12.25
N PRO A 279 11.46 -35.88 13.03
CA PRO A 279 11.16 -35.76 14.47
C PRO A 279 10.39 -34.51 14.95
N VAL A 280 9.95 -34.62 16.20
CA VAL A 280 9.47 -33.54 17.09
C VAL A 280 10.63 -32.59 17.39
N VAL A 281 10.44 -31.29 17.13
CA VAL A 281 11.34 -30.21 17.57
C VAL A 281 10.50 -29.15 18.29
N GLY A 282 10.93 -28.81 19.50
CA GLY A 282 10.15 -28.14 20.53
C GLY A 282 9.88 -26.64 20.33
N ASP A 283 9.07 -26.15 21.26
CA ASP A 283 8.58 -24.78 21.39
C ASP A 283 9.70 -23.73 21.28
N GLN A 284 9.70 -23.01 20.16
CA GLN A 284 10.35 -21.71 20.02
C GLN A 284 9.26 -20.66 19.79
N PRO A 285 9.36 -19.46 20.41
CA PRO A 285 8.38 -18.41 20.23
C PRO A 285 8.32 -18.00 18.76
N ILE A 286 7.10 -17.96 18.22
CA ILE A 286 6.81 -17.66 16.82
C ILE A 286 7.17 -16.20 16.54
N THR A 287 8.39 -15.97 16.06
CA THR A 287 8.77 -14.69 15.47
C THR A 287 8.20 -14.61 14.05
N GLY A 288 7.43 -13.56 13.78
CA GLY A 288 6.99 -13.25 12.43
C GLY A 288 8.18 -13.10 11.47
N THR A 289 7.89 -13.27 10.18
CA THR A 289 8.87 -13.15 9.09
C THR A 289 9.75 -11.90 9.19
N SER A 290 11.07 -12.07 9.25
CA SER A 290 12.09 -11.00 9.32
C SER A 290 12.67 -10.67 7.93
N ILE A 291 13.45 -9.59 7.81
CA ILE A 291 14.14 -9.22 6.55
C ILE A 291 15.21 -10.24 6.17
N GLN A 292 15.84 -10.91 7.14
CA GLN A 292 16.80 -12.00 6.93
C GLN A 292 16.17 -13.19 6.21
N ASP A 293 14.86 -13.36 6.30
CA ASP A 293 14.13 -14.41 5.59
C ASP A 293 14.08 -14.22 4.06
N PHE A 294 14.61 -13.09 3.56
CA PHE A 294 14.74 -12.77 2.13
C PHE A 294 16.21 -12.59 1.70
N ILE A 295 17.16 -12.69 2.63
CA ILE A 295 18.58 -12.38 2.38
C ILE A 295 19.42 -13.66 2.19
N ASP A 296 19.03 -14.80 2.77
CA ASP A 296 19.86 -16.00 2.68
C ASP A 296 19.33 -17.07 1.70
N GLY A 297 20.06 -17.23 0.59
CA GLY A 297 20.18 -18.50 -0.12
C GLY A 297 19.15 -18.87 -1.19
N SER A 298 18.23 -17.99 -1.59
CA SER A 298 17.41 -18.28 -2.78
C SER A 298 18.22 -18.05 -4.05
N ASN A 299 18.65 -19.13 -4.71
CA ASN A 299 19.21 -19.14 -6.07
C ASN A 299 18.16 -18.75 -7.15
N VAL A 300 17.37 -17.71 -6.89
CA VAL A 300 16.25 -17.29 -7.73
C VAL A 300 16.36 -15.79 -7.99
N THR A 301 17.35 -15.38 -8.80
CA THR A 301 17.28 -14.22 -9.71
C THR A 301 18.62 -14.03 -10.43
N THR A 302 18.73 -14.53 -11.67
CA THR A 302 19.56 -13.87 -12.70
C THR A 302 18.62 -13.39 -13.79
N SER A 303 17.91 -12.29 -13.50
CA SER A 303 17.05 -11.60 -14.47
C SER A 303 16.95 -10.13 -14.09
N THR A 304 17.60 -9.28 -14.89
CA THR A 304 17.89 -7.87 -14.65
C THR A 304 16.65 -6.96 -14.76
N ALA A 305 15.76 -7.04 -13.79
CA ALA A 305 14.73 -6.00 -13.59
C ALA A 305 14.38 -5.76 -12.11
N ILE A 306 14.59 -6.74 -11.23
CA ILE A 306 14.58 -6.58 -9.77
C ILE A 306 15.64 -7.55 -9.25
N ASP A 307 16.81 -7.04 -8.87
CA ASP A 307 17.93 -7.89 -8.44
C ASP A 307 17.75 -8.34 -6.99
N GLU A 308 16.98 -7.60 -6.18
CA GLU A 308 16.72 -7.92 -4.78
C GLU A 308 15.29 -7.54 -4.33
N PRO A 309 14.63 -8.35 -3.47
CA PRO A 309 13.34 -8.02 -2.85
C PRO A 309 13.35 -6.70 -2.03
N SER A 310 14.53 -6.22 -1.66
CA SER A 310 14.77 -4.93 -0.98
C SER A 310 14.35 -3.72 -1.83
N GLN A 311 14.23 -3.90 -3.16
CA GLN A 311 13.84 -2.86 -4.11
C GLN A 311 12.32 -2.63 -4.16
N LEU A 312 11.52 -3.47 -3.48
CA LEU A 312 10.08 -3.30 -3.36
C LEU A 312 9.73 -2.32 -2.23
N ALA A 313 8.80 -1.40 -2.49
CA ALA A 313 8.25 -0.52 -1.46
C ALA A 313 7.62 -1.34 -0.32
N ALA A 314 7.56 -0.79 0.89
CA ALA A 314 7.03 -1.51 2.06
C ALA A 314 5.57 -2.01 1.85
N THR A 315 4.76 -1.23 1.14
CA THR A 315 3.39 -1.61 0.75
C THR A 315 3.36 -2.75 -0.25
N GLU A 316 4.32 -2.81 -1.19
CA GLU A 316 4.47 -3.89 -2.16
C GLU A 316 4.97 -5.17 -1.48
N ARG A 317 5.90 -5.06 -0.51
CA ARG A 317 6.35 -6.19 0.32
C ARG A 317 5.23 -6.74 1.19
N HIS A 318 4.45 -5.86 1.83
CA HIS A 318 3.27 -6.26 2.60
C HIS A 318 2.20 -6.91 1.70
N GLY A 319 2.00 -6.34 0.50
CA GLY A 319 1.17 -6.91 -0.55
C GLY A 319 1.62 -8.33 -0.90
N LEU A 320 2.89 -8.51 -1.25
CA LEU A 320 3.48 -9.79 -1.64
C LEU A 320 3.35 -10.84 -0.53
N ARG A 321 3.58 -10.45 0.74
CA ARG A 321 3.38 -11.31 1.91
C ARG A 321 1.94 -11.82 2.02
N ASN A 322 0.96 -10.95 1.80
CA ASN A 322 -0.45 -11.33 1.82
C ASN A 322 -0.84 -12.22 0.64
N HIS A 323 -0.26 -11.97 -0.55
CA HIS A 323 -0.46 -12.82 -1.73
C HIS A 323 0.14 -14.21 -1.53
N LEU A 324 1.34 -14.31 -0.98
CA LEU A 324 1.98 -15.58 -0.65
C LEU A 324 1.14 -16.41 0.32
N ARG A 325 0.61 -15.81 1.39
CA ARG A 325 -0.25 -16.53 2.35
C ARG A 325 -1.55 -17.02 1.71
N LYS A 326 -2.19 -16.21 0.88
CA LYS A 326 -3.38 -16.63 0.12
C LYS A 326 -3.04 -17.77 -0.83
N TRP A 327 -1.90 -17.69 -1.52
CA TRP A 327 -1.44 -18.73 -2.42
C TRP A 327 -1.18 -20.05 -1.68
N ILE A 328 -0.50 -20.02 -0.53
CA ILE A 328 -0.30 -21.19 0.34
C ILE A 328 -1.64 -21.79 0.76
N GLN A 329 -2.59 -20.94 1.18
CA GLN A 329 -3.92 -21.38 1.60
C GLN A 329 -4.61 -22.21 0.50
N ILE A 330 -4.51 -21.73 -0.74
CA ILE A 330 -5.14 -22.35 -1.92
C ILE A 330 -4.38 -23.61 -2.34
N VAL A 331 -3.07 -23.52 -2.55
CA VAL A 331 -2.26 -24.61 -3.14
C VAL A 331 -2.08 -25.77 -2.17
N ASP A 332 -1.90 -25.48 -0.87
CA ASP A 332 -1.71 -26.51 0.14
C ASP A 332 -3.02 -26.90 0.84
N ASN A 333 -4.15 -26.40 0.34
CA ASN A 333 -5.51 -26.65 0.84
C ASN A 333 -5.63 -26.47 2.38
N LYS A 334 -5.00 -25.42 2.91
CA LYS A 334 -4.97 -25.14 4.35
C LYS A 334 -6.25 -24.40 4.77
N LYS A 335 -6.97 -24.95 5.74
CA LYS A 335 -8.19 -24.33 6.31
C LYS A 335 -7.93 -23.22 7.34
N ALA A 336 -6.67 -22.88 7.61
CA ALA A 336 -6.32 -21.83 8.57
C ALA A 336 -6.59 -20.42 8.00
N LEU A 337 -6.77 -19.43 8.89
CA LEU A 337 -6.85 -18.03 8.50
C LEU A 337 -5.54 -17.60 7.81
N VAL A 338 -5.64 -16.79 6.75
CA VAL A 338 -4.48 -16.30 5.98
C VAL A 338 -3.42 -15.67 6.88
N SER A 339 -3.83 -14.92 7.91
CA SER A 339 -2.94 -14.28 8.88
C SER A 339 -2.19 -15.24 9.80
N GLN A 340 -2.67 -16.47 9.96
CA GLN A 340 -2.12 -17.51 10.83
C GLN A 340 -1.25 -18.52 10.08
N LEU A 341 -1.16 -18.43 8.76
CA LEU A 341 -0.32 -19.33 7.97
C LEU A 341 1.17 -19.00 8.17
N VAL A 342 1.90 -20.02 8.62
CA VAL A 342 3.37 -20.01 8.70
C VAL A 342 3.93 -20.17 7.29
N ILE A 343 4.79 -19.24 6.88
CA ILE A 343 5.45 -19.27 5.58
C ILE A 343 6.77 -20.04 5.74
N THR A 344 6.89 -21.21 5.11
CA THR A 344 8.15 -21.98 5.07
C THR A 344 9.04 -21.53 3.91
N SER A 345 10.30 -21.97 3.89
CA SER A 345 11.20 -21.78 2.74
C SER A 345 10.69 -22.48 1.47
N ASP A 346 10.10 -23.67 1.63
CA ASP A 346 9.46 -24.41 0.53
C ASP A 346 8.27 -23.66 -0.08
N HIS A 347 7.40 -23.07 0.77
CA HIS A 347 6.28 -22.25 0.30
C HIS A 347 6.76 -21.10 -0.59
N ARG A 348 7.87 -20.44 -0.21
CA ARG A 348 8.46 -19.35 -0.99
C ARG A 348 9.01 -19.84 -2.32
N ARG A 349 9.80 -20.92 -2.31
CA ARG A 349 10.35 -21.53 -3.52
C ARG A 349 9.23 -21.87 -4.51
N ARG A 350 8.22 -22.64 -4.08
CA ARG A 350 7.11 -23.04 -4.96
C ARG A 350 6.28 -21.86 -5.45
N PHE A 351 6.10 -20.83 -4.63
CA PHE A 351 5.40 -19.61 -5.03
C PHE A 351 6.16 -18.86 -6.14
N PHE A 352 7.47 -18.67 -5.99
CA PHE A 352 8.28 -18.02 -7.02
C PHE A 352 8.44 -18.88 -8.27
N ASP A 353 8.62 -20.20 -8.11
CA ASP A 353 8.61 -21.14 -9.24
C ASP A 353 7.30 -21.04 -10.01
N ALA A 354 6.15 -20.96 -9.32
CA ALA A 354 4.84 -20.81 -9.97
C ALA A 354 4.69 -19.45 -10.70
N ILE A 355 5.20 -18.36 -10.13
CA ILE A 355 5.18 -17.03 -10.75
C ILE A 355 6.06 -17.01 -12.01
N PHE A 356 7.26 -17.60 -11.93
CA PHE A 356 8.27 -17.54 -12.98
C PHE A 356 8.31 -18.77 -13.90
N ALA A 357 7.46 -19.78 -13.70
CA ALA A 357 7.33 -20.95 -14.59
C ALA A 357 7.00 -20.55 -16.04
N SER A 358 6.32 -19.42 -16.23
CA SER A 358 6.04 -18.86 -17.56
C SER A 358 7.23 -18.13 -18.20
N TRP A 359 8.23 -17.76 -17.41
CA TRP A 359 9.42 -17.01 -17.86
C TRP A 359 10.54 -17.94 -18.33
N THR A 360 10.71 -19.10 -17.69
CA THR A 360 11.73 -20.08 -18.04
C THR A 360 11.42 -20.89 -19.30
N SER A 361 10.15 -20.92 -19.74
CA SER A 361 9.73 -21.68 -20.94
C SER A 361 9.97 -20.94 -22.27
N ARG A 362 10.28 -19.63 -22.26
CA ARG A 362 10.60 -18.86 -23.48
C ARG A 362 12.12 -18.82 -23.72
N LYS A 363 12.63 -19.86 -24.40
CA LYS A 363 14.01 -19.95 -24.92
C LYS A 363 14.48 -18.72 -25.73
N ASN A 364 13.55 -17.89 -26.23
CA ASN A 364 13.86 -16.74 -27.09
C ASN A 364 14.24 -15.45 -26.33
N PHE A 365 14.10 -15.39 -25.00
CA PHE A 365 14.42 -14.15 -24.26
C PHE A 365 15.93 -13.86 -24.21
N LYS A 366 16.77 -14.89 -24.02
CA LYS A 366 18.25 -14.73 -24.05
C LYS A 366 18.77 -14.27 -25.41
N GLU A 367 18.10 -14.65 -26.49
CA GLU A 367 18.48 -14.30 -27.86
C GLU A 367 18.02 -12.89 -28.24
N LEU A 368 16.81 -12.50 -27.79
CA LEU A 368 16.29 -11.14 -27.88
C LEU A 368 17.16 -10.14 -27.11
N VAL A 369 17.64 -10.51 -25.91
CA VAL A 369 18.53 -9.67 -25.10
C VAL A 369 19.92 -9.55 -25.74
N ARG A 370 20.47 -10.63 -26.32
CA ARG A 370 21.76 -10.56 -27.05
C ARG A 370 21.68 -9.67 -28.29
N SER A 371 20.58 -9.69 -29.04
CA SER A 371 20.43 -8.84 -30.23
C SER A 371 20.27 -7.35 -29.87
N LEU A 372 19.59 -7.05 -28.76
CA LEU A 372 19.46 -5.70 -28.22
C LEU A 372 20.78 -5.15 -27.65
N VAL A 373 21.60 -6.00 -27.01
CA VAL A 373 22.94 -5.62 -26.52
C VAL A 373 23.92 -5.39 -27.67
N LYS A 374 23.86 -6.20 -28.74
CA LYS A 374 24.74 -6.02 -29.91
C LYS A 374 24.44 -4.74 -30.69
N LYS A 375 23.18 -4.31 -30.74
CA LYS A 375 22.76 -3.01 -31.30
C LYS A 375 23.13 -1.79 -30.45
N ARG A 376 23.57 -1.99 -29.19
CA ARG A 376 23.82 -0.92 -28.22
C ARG A 376 25.19 -0.25 -28.35
N ILE A 377 26.10 -0.84 -29.15
CA ILE A 377 27.46 -0.29 -29.35
C ILE A 377 27.45 0.84 -30.40
N GLU A 378 26.39 0.98 -31.20
CA GLU A 378 26.29 2.00 -32.24
C GLU A 378 25.07 2.91 -32.01
N GLY A 379 25.31 4.13 -31.52
CA GLY A 379 24.33 5.23 -31.55
C GLY A 379 23.45 5.35 -30.30
N GLY A 380 23.75 6.36 -29.47
CA GLY A 380 23.01 6.67 -28.25
C GLY A 380 21.58 7.17 -28.48
N ARG A 381 20.75 6.89 -27.45
CA ARG A 381 19.31 7.20 -27.21
C ARG A 381 18.32 6.14 -27.72
N ILE A 382 17.51 5.64 -26.78
CA ILE A 382 16.30 4.86 -27.08
C ILE A 382 15.08 5.74 -26.83
N GLN A 383 14.30 5.97 -27.89
CA GLN A 383 12.86 6.23 -27.86
C GLN A 383 12.13 4.89 -27.69
N VAL A 384 11.07 4.87 -26.90
CA VAL A 384 10.22 3.68 -26.70
C VAL A 384 9.00 3.80 -27.62
N SER A 385 8.88 2.91 -28.60
CA SER A 385 7.64 2.72 -29.37
C SER A 385 7.46 1.25 -29.83
N VAL A 386 6.43 0.62 -29.24
CA VAL A 386 5.40 -0.32 -29.78
C VAL A 386 5.78 -1.61 -30.56
N TRP A 387 4.93 -2.64 -30.36
CA TRP A 387 4.62 -3.86 -31.16
C TRP A 387 5.47 -5.13 -30.89
N SER A 388 4.99 -6.38 -31.04
CA SER A 388 3.75 -6.97 -31.60
C SER A 388 3.52 -8.39 -31.04
N GLN A 389 2.31 -8.91 -31.31
CA GLN A 389 1.83 -10.30 -31.20
C GLN A 389 2.66 -11.31 -32.04
N ASP A 390 2.72 -12.59 -31.62
CA ASP A 390 2.33 -13.78 -32.43
C ASP A 390 2.85 -15.17 -31.90
N VAL A 391 1.89 -16.06 -31.53
CA VAL A 391 1.67 -17.51 -31.91
C VAL A 391 2.77 -18.59 -31.55
N PRO A 392 2.53 -19.95 -31.43
CA PRO A 392 1.34 -20.82 -31.30
C PRO A 392 1.33 -21.82 -30.09
N LEU A 393 0.16 -22.39 -29.75
CA LEU A 393 0.04 -23.77 -29.27
C LEU A 393 -1.15 -24.47 -29.96
N SER A 394 -0.94 -25.72 -30.38
CA SER A 394 -1.92 -26.65 -30.97
C SER A 394 -2.25 -27.71 -29.88
N GLY A 395 -3.46 -28.24 -29.64
CA GLY A 395 -4.70 -28.45 -30.42
C GLY A 395 -5.05 -29.95 -30.26
N LYS A 396 -6.27 -30.48 -30.10
CA LYS A 396 -7.67 -30.00 -30.09
C LYS A 396 -8.55 -31.12 -29.47
N ARG A 397 -9.73 -30.73 -28.97
CA ARG A 397 -10.91 -31.59 -28.63
C ARG A 397 -11.76 -31.95 -29.86
N LYS A 398 -12.64 -32.95 -29.69
CA LYS A 398 -14.06 -33.03 -30.12
C LYS A 398 -14.72 -34.16 -29.27
N ARG A 399 -15.86 -34.08 -28.54
CA ARG A 399 -17.23 -33.53 -28.74
C ARG A 399 -17.86 -34.03 -30.05
N ASP A 400 -19.01 -34.69 -30.12
CA ASP A 400 -20.19 -34.83 -29.25
C ASP A 400 -20.95 -36.13 -29.59
N ASP A 401 -21.74 -36.58 -28.61
CA ASP A 401 -23.13 -37.10 -28.62
C ASP A 401 -23.65 -38.23 -29.55
N GLU A 402 -24.36 -39.13 -28.86
CA GLU A 402 -25.60 -39.88 -29.19
C GLU A 402 -25.74 -40.64 -30.52
N GLU A 403 -25.84 -41.98 -30.43
CA GLU A 403 -27.09 -42.75 -30.65
C GLU A 403 -26.82 -44.27 -30.50
N GLN A 404 -27.62 -44.95 -29.67
CA GLN A 404 -27.88 -46.39 -29.73
C GLN A 404 -28.74 -46.71 -30.99
N PRO A 405 -28.96 -47.97 -31.46
CA PRO A 405 -28.98 -49.24 -30.71
C PRO A 405 -28.44 -50.48 -31.49
N VAL A 406 -28.71 -51.69 -30.96
CA VAL A 406 -29.03 -52.96 -31.66
C VAL A 406 -28.11 -54.17 -31.36
N VAL A 407 -28.65 -55.06 -30.50
CA VAL A 407 -28.86 -56.53 -30.65
C VAL A 407 -27.68 -57.53 -30.57
N GLU A 408 -28.03 -58.65 -29.89
CA GLU A 408 -27.44 -60.01 -29.83
C GLU A 408 -26.16 -60.18 -28.99
N ALA A 409 -26.05 -61.13 -28.04
CA ALA A 409 -26.86 -62.32 -27.71
C ALA A 409 -26.80 -62.61 -26.19
#